data_AF-A0A430S3C0-F1
#
_entry.id   AF-A0A430S3C0-F1
#
_cell.length_a   1.000
_cell.length_b   1.000
_cell.length_c   1.000
_cell.angle_alpha   90.00
_cell.angle_beta   90.00
_cell.angle_gamma   90.00
#
_symmetry.space_group_name_H-M   'P 1'
#
loop_
_entity.id
_entity.type
_entity.pdbx_description
1 polymer ?
#
loop_
_entity_poly.entity_id
_entity_poly.type
_entity_poly.pdbx_seq_one_letter_code
_entity_poly.pdbx_strand_id
1 'polypeptide(L)'
;MGRTPYPWQGPVWKALHRALAHPGNHYRYGLLLPPGERPPREREGLRAFPLPEGGWLVLSREARVGNLELQDLAQRPLRVGPFLLTWGGMRRDKTQRARFLVSPAWVRERQREMERLVGSFRWPHDRKRVKPLVLAEARRLVGRTNALTREVREAAKVGFLPPATANRWDKAVRRSLRKALTGLGLTKGEISELLGRVVRLKQRRGE
;
A
#
# COMPACT_ATOMS: atom_id res chain seq x y z
N MET A 1 -5.78 18.53 16.00
CA MET A 1 -6.53 17.76 14.98
C MET A 1 -5.97 16.35 14.95
N GLY A 2 -6.76 15.37 15.40
CA GLY A 2 -6.35 13.95 15.36
C GLY A 2 -6.14 13.51 13.91
N ARG A 3 -5.09 12.74 13.63
CA ARG A 3 -4.89 12.12 12.31
C ARG A 3 -6.09 11.23 12.01
N THR A 4 -6.78 11.46 10.90
CA THR A 4 -7.78 10.51 10.40
C THR A 4 -7.12 9.14 10.27
N PRO A 5 -7.64 8.11 10.96
CA PRO A 5 -7.07 6.76 10.88
C PRO A 5 -7.14 6.27 9.43
N TYR A 6 -6.16 5.45 9.04
CA TYR A 6 -6.15 4.87 7.70
C TYR A 6 -7.42 4.03 7.51
N PRO A 7 -8.19 4.16 6.40
CA PRO A 7 -9.53 3.56 6.32
C PRO A 7 -9.56 2.04 6.49
N TRP A 8 -8.47 1.37 6.11
CA TRP A 8 -8.30 -0.08 6.23
C TRP A 8 -7.67 -0.51 7.56
N GLN A 9 -7.50 0.42 8.48
CA GLN A 9 -6.94 0.19 9.80
C GLN A 9 -8.09 0.10 10.80
N GLY A 10 -8.33 -1.12 11.31
CA GLY A 10 -9.41 -1.37 12.25
C GLY A 10 -9.42 -2.81 12.74
N PRO A 11 -10.25 -3.13 13.75
CA PRO A 11 -10.35 -4.47 14.31
C PRO A 11 -10.76 -5.52 13.26
N VAL A 12 -11.67 -5.14 12.34
CA VAL A 12 -12.12 -5.99 11.21
C VAL A 12 -10.94 -6.41 10.32
N TRP A 13 -10.17 -5.44 9.82
CA TRP A 13 -9.05 -5.72 8.91
C TRP A 13 -7.87 -6.40 9.62
N LYS A 14 -7.67 -6.15 10.91
CA LYS A 14 -6.76 -6.95 11.74
C LYS A 14 -7.24 -8.39 11.90
N ALA A 15 -8.54 -8.63 11.99
CA ALA A 15 -9.11 -9.98 12.04
C ALA A 15 -8.92 -10.70 10.69
N LEU A 16 -9.17 -10.01 9.57
CA LEU A 16 -8.89 -10.54 8.23
C LEU A 16 -7.41 -10.90 8.07
N HIS A 17 -6.50 -9.98 8.41
CA HIS A 17 -5.07 -10.23 8.31
C HIS A 17 -4.65 -11.46 9.12
N ARG A 18 -5.15 -11.61 10.34
CA ARG A 18 -4.90 -12.79 11.18
C ARG A 18 -5.48 -14.06 10.56
N ALA A 19 -6.70 -14.02 10.05
CA ALA A 19 -7.35 -15.15 9.40
C ALA A 19 -6.57 -15.62 8.16
N LEU A 20 -6.04 -14.69 7.37
CA LEU A 20 -5.28 -14.99 6.15
C LEU A 20 -3.79 -15.30 6.41
N ALA A 21 -3.24 -14.88 7.55
CA ALA A 21 -1.89 -15.25 7.96
C ALA A 21 -1.81 -16.70 8.47
N HIS A 22 -2.93 -17.26 8.96
CA HIS A 22 -2.98 -18.61 9.49
C HIS A 22 -2.64 -19.64 8.39
N PRO A 23 -1.67 -20.56 8.60
CA PRO A 23 -1.28 -21.53 7.56
C PRO A 23 -2.40 -22.44 7.08
N GLY A 24 -3.35 -22.78 7.95
CA GLY A 24 -4.54 -23.59 7.64
C GLY A 24 -5.74 -22.80 7.09
N ASN A 25 -5.55 -21.57 6.59
CA ASN A 25 -6.65 -20.88 5.93
C ASN A 25 -6.86 -21.46 4.52
N HIS A 26 -8.11 -21.78 4.19
CA HIS A 26 -8.48 -22.44 2.94
C HIS A 26 -9.52 -21.66 2.14
N TYR A 27 -9.57 -20.34 2.32
CA TYR A 27 -10.49 -19.46 1.60
C TYR A 27 -10.09 -19.33 0.12
N ARG A 28 -10.41 -20.33 -0.70
CA ARG A 28 -10.05 -20.34 -2.12
C ARG A 28 -10.89 -19.37 -2.95
N TYR A 29 -12.12 -19.12 -2.52
CA TYR A 29 -13.08 -18.33 -3.29
C TYR A 29 -13.39 -17.01 -2.59
N GLY A 30 -13.64 -15.97 -3.38
CA GLY A 30 -14.02 -14.67 -2.85
C GLY A 30 -15.02 -13.94 -3.73
N LEU A 31 -15.72 -12.99 -3.14
CA LEU A 31 -16.65 -12.09 -3.83
C LEU A 31 -16.67 -10.73 -3.15
N LEU A 32 -16.84 -9.68 -3.94
CA LEU A 32 -17.13 -8.33 -3.44
C LEU A 32 -18.61 -8.07 -3.68
N LEU A 33 -19.37 -7.89 -2.61
CA LEU A 33 -20.75 -7.46 -2.66
C LEU A 33 -20.79 -5.93 -2.66
N PRO A 34 -21.63 -5.31 -3.51
CA PRO A 34 -21.77 -3.86 -3.55
C PRO A 34 -22.44 -3.33 -2.27
N PRO A 35 -22.37 -2.00 -2.04
CA PRO A 35 -23.13 -1.36 -0.97
C PRO A 35 -24.63 -1.66 -1.08
N GLY A 36 -25.28 -1.91 0.05
CA GLY A 36 -26.72 -2.21 0.13
C GLY A 36 -27.06 -3.70 0.10
N GLU A 37 -26.17 -4.56 -0.39
CA GLU A 37 -26.34 -6.01 -0.30
C GLU A 37 -25.95 -6.54 1.08
N ARG A 38 -26.68 -7.56 1.55
CA ARG A 38 -26.37 -8.25 2.82
C ARG A 38 -25.47 -9.44 2.56
N PRO A 39 -24.41 -9.65 3.37
CA PRO A 39 -23.56 -10.81 3.23
C PRO A 39 -24.32 -12.08 3.67
N PRO A 40 -23.92 -13.25 3.17
CA PRO A 40 -24.42 -14.51 3.70
C PRO A 40 -24.05 -14.65 5.17
N ARG A 41 -24.86 -15.40 5.93
CA ARG A 41 -24.61 -15.67 7.35
C ARG A 41 -23.28 -16.42 7.52
N GLU A 42 -22.39 -15.89 8.36
CA GLU A 42 -21.08 -16.52 8.61
C GLU A 42 -21.23 -17.92 9.22
N ARG A 43 -20.32 -18.83 8.81
CA ARG A 43 -20.20 -20.21 9.31
C ARG A 43 -18.77 -20.70 9.17
N GLU A 44 -18.48 -21.93 9.56
CA GLU A 44 -17.14 -22.48 9.31
C GLU A 44 -16.82 -22.44 7.81
N GLY A 45 -15.61 -21.95 7.47
CA GLY A 45 -15.17 -21.86 6.08
C GLY A 45 -15.80 -20.71 5.28
N LEU A 46 -16.63 -19.86 5.89
CA LEU A 46 -17.25 -18.68 5.27
C LEU A 46 -17.15 -17.46 6.20
N ARG A 47 -16.58 -16.37 5.70
CA ARG A 47 -16.45 -15.11 6.45
C ARG A 47 -16.82 -13.92 5.58
N ALA A 48 -17.37 -12.87 6.19
CA ALA A 48 -17.70 -11.62 5.54
C ALA A 48 -17.07 -10.44 6.28
N PHE A 49 -16.43 -9.54 5.54
CA PHE A 49 -15.74 -8.39 6.10
C PHE A 49 -16.29 -7.11 5.48
N PRO A 50 -16.77 -6.14 6.27
CA PRO A 50 -17.26 -4.87 5.74
C PRO A 50 -16.12 -4.07 5.10
N LEU A 51 -16.40 -3.45 3.96
CA LEU A 51 -15.47 -2.57 3.24
C LEU A 51 -15.60 -1.12 3.72
N PRO A 52 -14.50 -0.35 3.83
CA PRO A 52 -14.55 1.07 4.20
C PRO A 52 -15.40 1.93 3.24
N GLU A 53 -15.40 1.59 1.96
CA GLU A 53 -16.19 2.22 0.90
C GLU A 53 -17.66 1.75 0.86
N GLY A 54 -18.06 0.86 1.76
CA GLY A 54 -19.37 0.20 1.74
C GLY A 54 -19.37 -1.12 0.96
N GLY A 55 -20.32 -1.99 1.29
CA GLY A 55 -20.37 -3.36 0.77
C GLY A 55 -19.53 -4.34 1.59
N TRP A 56 -19.25 -5.52 1.02
CA TRP A 56 -18.66 -6.64 1.76
C TRP A 56 -17.65 -7.43 0.94
N LEU A 57 -16.54 -7.81 1.58
CA LEU A 57 -15.67 -8.88 1.10
C LEU A 57 -16.14 -10.20 1.70
N VAL A 58 -16.61 -11.12 0.87
CA VAL A 58 -16.99 -12.49 1.25
C VAL A 58 -15.88 -13.44 0.86
N LEU A 59 -15.46 -14.30 1.79
CA LEU A 59 -14.43 -15.33 1.61
C LEU A 59 -15.00 -16.70 1.94
N SER A 60 -14.75 -17.69 1.09
CA SER A 60 -15.27 -19.03 1.25
C SER A 60 -14.28 -20.13 0.86
N ARG A 61 -14.42 -21.31 1.47
CA ARG A 61 -13.82 -22.57 1.00
C ARG A 61 -14.57 -23.15 -0.20
N GLU A 62 -15.85 -22.82 -0.35
CA GLU A 62 -16.76 -23.32 -1.38
C GLU A 62 -16.97 -22.28 -2.50
N ALA A 63 -17.12 -22.75 -3.74
CA ALA A 63 -17.35 -21.90 -4.91
C ALA A 63 -18.73 -21.23 -4.92
N ARG A 64 -19.71 -21.80 -4.21
CA ARG A 64 -21.08 -21.30 -4.16
C ARG A 64 -21.57 -21.26 -2.72
N VAL A 65 -22.22 -20.16 -2.34
CA VAL A 65 -22.79 -19.97 -1.00
C VAL A 65 -24.21 -19.43 -1.14
N GLY A 66 -25.20 -20.30 -0.93
CA GLY A 66 -26.59 -20.00 -1.25
C GLY A 66 -26.74 -19.68 -2.74
N ASN A 67 -27.20 -18.48 -3.05
CA ASN A 67 -27.40 -18.00 -4.41
C ASN A 67 -26.19 -17.25 -4.98
N LEU A 68 -25.10 -17.09 -4.21
CA LEU A 68 -23.90 -16.37 -4.63
C LEU A 68 -22.88 -17.33 -5.23
N GLU A 69 -22.38 -17.00 -6.41
CA GLU A 69 -21.24 -17.66 -7.04
C GLU A 69 -19.97 -16.83 -6.79
N LEU A 70 -18.97 -17.45 -6.19
CA LEU A 70 -17.73 -16.79 -5.78
C LEU A 70 -16.62 -17.09 -6.79
N GLN A 71 -15.72 -16.12 -6.97
CA GLN A 71 -14.61 -16.22 -7.91
C GLN A 71 -13.48 -17.05 -7.31
N ASP A 72 -12.92 -17.99 -8.08
CA ASP A 72 -11.69 -18.70 -7.69
C ASP A 72 -10.52 -17.71 -7.68
N LEU A 73 -9.99 -17.41 -6.50
CA LEU A 73 -8.90 -16.45 -6.30
C LEU A 73 -7.57 -16.92 -6.93
N ALA A 74 -7.47 -18.19 -7.33
CA ALA A 74 -6.32 -18.72 -8.06
C ALA A 74 -6.36 -18.30 -9.54
N GLN A 75 -7.56 -18.16 -10.10
CA GLN A 75 -7.78 -17.81 -11.51
C GLN A 75 -8.00 -16.30 -11.66
N ARG A 76 -8.81 -15.72 -10.78
CA ARG A 76 -9.20 -14.31 -10.81
C ARG A 76 -9.00 -13.66 -9.43
N PRO A 77 -7.81 -13.09 -9.18
CA PRO A 77 -7.55 -12.34 -7.95
C PRO A 77 -8.50 -11.14 -7.80
N LEU A 78 -8.92 -10.85 -6.57
CA LEU A 78 -9.77 -9.72 -6.25
C LEU A 78 -8.95 -8.50 -5.85
N ARG A 79 -9.26 -7.34 -6.44
CA ARG A 79 -8.72 -6.05 -5.99
C ARG A 79 -9.66 -5.49 -4.92
N VAL A 80 -9.12 -5.23 -3.73
CA VAL A 80 -9.88 -4.71 -2.59
C VAL A 80 -9.18 -3.44 -2.13
N GLY A 81 -9.65 -2.29 -2.61
CA GLY A 81 -8.96 -1.00 -2.47
C GLY A 81 -7.47 -1.07 -2.89
N PRO A 82 -6.52 -0.83 -1.96
CA PRO A 82 -5.08 -0.87 -2.23
C PRO A 82 -4.51 -2.31 -2.23
N PHE A 83 -5.33 -3.31 -1.95
CA PHE A 83 -4.91 -4.69 -1.77
C PHE A 83 -5.28 -5.57 -2.96
N LEU A 84 -4.54 -6.68 -3.07
CA LEU A 84 -4.79 -7.78 -3.99
C LEU A 84 -4.97 -9.04 -3.16
N LEU A 85 -6.15 -9.63 -3.23
CA LEU A 85 -6.46 -10.92 -2.65
C LEU A 85 -6.30 -12.00 -3.72
N THR A 86 -5.44 -12.99 -3.46
CA THR A 86 -5.09 -14.05 -4.41
C THR A 86 -4.97 -15.37 -3.67
N TRP A 87 -5.18 -16.48 -4.37
CA TRP A 87 -4.84 -17.81 -3.85
C TRP A 87 -3.52 -18.28 -4.44
N GLY A 88 -2.63 -18.84 -3.62
CA GLY A 88 -1.42 -19.49 -4.12
C GLY A 88 -0.27 -19.58 -3.13
N GLY A 89 0.84 -20.15 -3.60
CA GLY A 89 2.14 -20.10 -2.93
C GLY A 89 2.95 -18.85 -3.33
N MET A 90 3.80 -18.35 -2.43
CA MET A 90 4.88 -17.43 -2.77
C MET A 90 6.18 -18.19 -3.02
N ARG A 91 7.15 -17.55 -3.69
CA ARG A 91 8.46 -18.15 -4.00
C ARG A 91 9.19 -18.77 -2.78
N ARG A 92 8.99 -18.24 -1.57
CA ARG A 92 9.59 -18.74 -0.32
C ARG A 92 8.60 -19.48 0.60
N ASP A 93 7.32 -19.49 0.26
CA ASP A 93 6.25 -20.07 1.06
C ASP A 93 5.33 -20.81 0.10
N LYS A 94 5.61 -22.11 -0.08
CA LYS A 94 4.89 -22.96 -1.04
C LYS A 94 3.48 -23.33 -0.58
N THR A 95 3.08 -22.97 0.65
CA THR A 95 1.74 -23.24 1.17
C THR A 95 0.70 -22.53 0.30
N GLN A 96 -0.20 -23.33 -0.26
CA GLN A 96 -1.33 -22.86 -1.06
C GLN A 96 -2.41 -22.34 -0.12
N ARG A 97 -2.58 -21.02 -0.08
CA ARG A 97 -3.56 -20.35 0.77
C ARG A 97 -3.98 -19.01 0.19
N ALA A 98 -5.02 -18.41 0.74
CA ALA A 98 -5.37 -17.04 0.40
C ALA A 98 -4.34 -16.08 0.97
N ARG A 99 -3.99 -15.07 0.19
CA ARG A 99 -2.99 -14.06 0.53
C ARG A 99 -3.53 -12.69 0.24
N PHE A 100 -3.37 -11.81 1.21
CA PHE A 100 -3.73 -10.41 1.11
C PHE A 100 -2.47 -9.58 0.92
N LEU A 101 -2.24 -9.13 -0.30
CA LEU A 101 -1.04 -8.41 -0.69
C LEU A 101 -1.35 -6.93 -0.82
N VAL A 102 -0.38 -6.07 -0.52
CA VAL A 102 -0.43 -4.69 -1.05
C VAL A 102 -0.27 -4.77 -2.56
N SER A 103 -1.25 -4.27 -3.31
CA SER A 103 -1.32 -4.42 -4.76
C SER A 103 -0.12 -3.73 -5.42
N PRO A 104 0.70 -4.46 -6.22
CA PRO A 104 1.80 -3.84 -6.95
C PRO A 104 1.32 -2.79 -7.96
N ALA A 105 0.11 -2.93 -8.50
CA ALA A 105 -0.48 -1.93 -9.38
C ALA A 105 -0.78 -0.63 -8.64
N TRP A 106 -1.38 -0.72 -7.44
CA TRP A 106 -1.63 0.43 -6.59
C TRP A 106 -0.34 1.12 -6.13
N VAL A 107 0.70 0.37 -5.76
CA VAL A 107 2.00 0.97 -5.43
C VAL A 107 2.61 1.72 -6.63
N ARG A 108 2.42 1.22 -7.86
CA ARG A 108 2.82 1.94 -9.08
C ARG A 108 2.00 3.21 -9.30
N GLU A 109 0.71 3.21 -9.00
CA GLU A 109 -0.14 4.41 -9.04
C GLU A 109 0.43 5.49 -8.08
N ARG A 110 0.76 5.10 -6.84
CA ARG A 110 1.42 6.00 -5.87
C ARG A 110 2.80 6.47 -6.31
N GLN A 111 3.55 5.62 -7.02
CA GLN A 111 4.86 6.01 -7.55
C GLN A 111 4.70 7.07 -8.64
N ARG A 112 3.73 6.91 -9.54
CA ARG A 112 3.41 7.91 -10.58
C ARG A 112 2.95 9.22 -9.95
N GLU A 113 2.18 9.17 -8.87
CA GLU A 113 1.77 10.35 -8.11
C GLU A 113 2.99 11.10 -7.52
N MET A 114 3.92 10.36 -6.91
CA MET A 114 5.19 10.92 -6.44
C MET A 114 6.01 11.53 -7.58
N GLU A 115 6.10 10.87 -8.73
CA GLU A 115 6.82 11.38 -9.90
C GLU A 115 6.19 12.67 -10.45
N ARG A 116 4.85 12.75 -10.50
CA ARG A 116 4.13 13.99 -10.87
C ARG A 116 4.38 15.09 -9.86
N LEU A 117 4.37 14.78 -8.57
CA LEU A 117 4.63 15.72 -7.49
C LEU A 117 6.04 16.31 -7.57
N VAL A 118 7.03 15.48 -7.91
CA VAL A 118 8.40 15.92 -8.14
C VAL A 118 8.51 16.74 -9.44
N GLY A 119 7.80 16.35 -10.50
CA GLY A 119 7.84 17.03 -11.80
C GLY A 119 7.07 18.34 -11.88
N SER A 120 6.01 18.52 -11.10
CA SER A 120 5.17 19.74 -11.09
C SER A 120 5.71 20.84 -10.17
N PHE A 121 6.78 20.55 -9.43
CA PHE A 121 7.33 21.44 -8.44
C PHE A 121 8.05 22.61 -9.11
N ARG A 122 7.53 23.84 -8.93
CA ARG A 122 8.11 25.07 -9.50
C ARG A 122 9.14 25.65 -8.54
N TRP A 123 10.31 25.97 -9.08
CA TRP A 123 11.45 26.42 -8.29
C TRP A 123 11.53 27.95 -8.25
N PRO A 124 11.88 28.55 -7.10
CA PRO A 124 12.18 29.98 -7.04
C PRO A 124 13.34 30.31 -7.99
N HIS A 125 13.13 31.27 -8.91
CA HIS A 125 14.09 31.59 -9.97
C HIS A 125 15.36 32.32 -9.48
N ASP A 126 15.32 32.98 -8.32
CA ASP A 126 16.45 33.77 -7.83
C ASP A 126 17.31 33.01 -6.80
N ARG A 127 18.36 32.33 -7.27
CA ARG A 127 19.10 31.33 -6.48
C ARG A 127 19.95 31.87 -5.33
N LYS A 128 20.31 33.15 -5.32
CA LYS A 128 21.29 33.70 -4.35
C LYS A 128 20.63 34.37 -3.13
N ARG A 129 19.46 35.00 -3.28
CA ARG A 129 18.69 35.59 -2.16
C ARG A 129 17.70 34.62 -1.51
N VAL A 130 17.47 33.45 -2.11
CA VAL A 130 16.29 32.61 -1.83
C VAL A 130 16.68 31.23 -1.28
N LYS A 131 17.94 31.02 -0.89
CA LYS A 131 18.42 29.73 -0.33
C LYS A 131 17.54 29.19 0.82
N PRO A 132 17.07 30.01 1.78
CA PRO A 132 16.13 29.55 2.81
C PRO A 132 14.80 29.05 2.23
N LEU A 133 14.25 29.72 1.22
CA LEU A 133 13.00 29.31 0.57
C LEU A 133 13.21 28.05 -0.29
N VAL A 134 14.35 27.92 -1.00
CA VAL A 134 14.72 26.68 -1.72
C VAL A 134 14.80 25.49 -0.76
N LEU A 135 15.42 25.67 0.41
CA LEU A 135 15.47 24.64 1.45
C LEU A 135 14.09 24.34 2.04
N ALA A 136 13.26 25.35 2.29
CA ALA A 136 11.90 25.17 2.78
C ALA A 136 11.05 24.37 1.79
N GLU A 137 11.13 24.70 0.51
CA GLU A 137 10.42 24.01 -0.56
C GLU A 137 10.95 22.58 -0.78
N ALA A 138 12.26 22.37 -0.73
CA ALA A 138 12.86 21.04 -0.75
C ALA A 138 12.36 20.17 0.42
N ARG A 139 12.24 20.76 1.63
CA ARG A 139 11.67 20.08 2.80
C ARG A 139 10.18 19.78 2.60
N ARG A 140 9.40 20.68 1.98
CA ARG A 140 7.99 20.44 1.63
C ARG A 140 7.87 19.28 0.64
N LEU A 141 8.71 19.22 -0.39
CA LEU A 141 8.74 18.12 -1.36
C LEU A 141 9.04 16.77 -0.68
N VAL A 142 10.06 16.74 0.19
CA VAL A 142 10.37 15.55 1.01
C VAL A 142 9.20 15.18 1.92
N GLY A 143 8.57 16.16 2.57
CA GLY A 143 7.41 15.95 3.43
C GLY A 143 6.22 15.32 2.71
N ARG A 144 5.88 15.82 1.50
CA ARG A 144 4.79 15.26 0.69
C ARG A 144 5.13 13.86 0.16
N THR A 145 6.38 13.64 -0.25
CA THR A 145 6.85 12.30 -0.65
C THR A 145 6.77 11.32 0.53
N ASN A 146 7.14 11.77 1.73
CA ASN A 146 7.02 10.99 2.95
C ASN A 146 5.56 10.66 3.31
N ALA A 147 4.60 11.53 2.98
CA ALA A 147 3.18 11.23 3.17
C ALA A 147 2.73 10.05 2.30
N LEU A 148 3.10 10.05 1.01
CA LEU A 148 2.82 8.92 0.10
C LEU A 148 3.50 7.63 0.57
N THR A 149 4.78 7.70 0.97
CA THR A 149 5.48 6.53 1.51
C THR A 149 4.81 6.01 2.79
N ARG A 150 4.34 6.89 3.67
CA ARG A 150 3.61 6.51 4.90
C ARG A 150 2.29 5.82 4.58
N GLU A 151 1.54 6.28 3.59
CA GLU A 151 0.32 5.61 3.14
C GLU A 151 0.60 4.15 2.74
N VAL A 152 1.65 3.92 1.95
CA VAL A 152 2.07 2.57 1.57
C VAL A 152 2.54 1.75 2.79
N ARG A 153 3.19 2.37 3.79
CA ARG A 153 3.54 1.70 5.06
C ARG A 153 2.30 1.32 5.86
N GLU A 154 1.28 2.17 5.94
CA GLU A 154 0.04 1.85 6.64
C GLU A 154 -0.67 0.67 5.95
N ALA A 155 -0.72 0.64 4.61
CA ALA A 155 -1.20 -0.52 3.87
C ALA A 155 -0.40 -1.78 4.20
N ALA A 156 0.93 -1.69 4.30
CA ALA A 156 1.81 -2.81 4.62
C ALA A 156 1.64 -3.36 6.04
N LYS A 157 0.99 -2.63 6.96
CA LYS A 157 0.61 -3.15 8.29
C LYS A 157 -0.60 -4.09 8.23
N VAL A 158 -1.38 -4.02 7.15
CA VAL A 158 -2.64 -4.76 6.97
C VAL A 158 -2.50 -5.87 5.95
N GLY A 159 -1.77 -5.62 4.87
CA GLY A 159 -1.49 -6.60 3.82
C GLY A 159 0.01 -6.83 3.68
N PHE A 160 0.40 -8.00 3.20
CA PHE A 160 1.80 -8.29 2.94
C PHE A 160 2.32 -7.44 1.78
N LEU A 161 3.35 -6.62 2.03
CA LEU A 161 4.07 -5.91 0.99
C LEU A 161 5.28 -6.75 0.52
N PRO A 162 5.32 -7.22 -0.74
CA PRO A 162 6.46 -7.98 -1.22
C PRO A 162 7.77 -7.17 -1.11
N PRO A 163 8.88 -7.78 -0.62
CA PRO A 163 10.15 -7.07 -0.47
C PRO A 163 10.68 -6.46 -1.77
N ALA A 164 10.43 -7.12 -2.91
CA ALA A 164 10.78 -6.60 -4.22
C ALA A 164 10.03 -5.29 -4.55
N THR A 165 8.75 -5.20 -4.18
CA THR A 165 7.92 -4.00 -4.36
C THR A 165 8.43 -2.87 -3.47
N ALA A 166 8.71 -3.15 -2.19
CA ALA A 166 9.28 -2.18 -1.25
C ALA A 166 10.64 -1.62 -1.75
N ASN A 167 11.54 -2.50 -2.20
CA ASN A 167 12.85 -2.10 -2.72
C ASN A 167 12.74 -1.22 -3.98
N ARG A 168 11.82 -1.56 -4.89
CA ARG A 168 11.59 -0.77 -6.11
C ARG A 168 11.09 0.64 -5.78
N TRP A 169 10.15 0.75 -4.85
CA TRP A 169 9.66 2.04 -4.34
C TRP A 169 10.80 2.88 -3.78
N ASP A 170 11.56 2.35 -2.82
CA ASP A 170 12.64 3.09 -2.15
C ASP A 170 13.70 3.59 -3.16
N LYS A 171 14.02 2.76 -4.16
CA LYS A 171 14.93 3.13 -5.25
C LYS A 171 14.35 4.25 -6.13
N ALA A 172 13.07 4.15 -6.49
CA ALA A 172 12.39 5.15 -7.31
C ALA A 172 12.34 6.51 -6.59
N VAL A 173 11.85 6.54 -5.34
CA VAL A 173 11.79 7.76 -4.52
C VAL A 173 13.16 8.42 -4.40
N ARG A 174 14.20 7.66 -4.03
CA ARG A 174 15.55 8.21 -3.88
C ARG A 174 16.08 8.79 -5.18
N ARG A 175 15.83 8.12 -6.31
CA ARG A 175 16.27 8.58 -7.64
C ARG A 175 15.57 9.86 -8.05
N SER A 176 14.24 9.91 -7.93
CA SER A 176 13.43 11.07 -8.32
C SER A 176 13.76 12.29 -7.47
N LEU A 177 13.82 12.14 -6.14
CA LEU A 177 14.19 13.24 -5.25
C LEU A 177 15.61 13.71 -5.48
N ARG A 178 16.59 12.80 -5.64
CA ARG A 178 17.97 13.21 -5.92
C ARG A 178 18.04 14.05 -7.20
N LYS A 179 17.40 13.59 -8.29
CA LYS A 179 17.37 14.32 -9.55
C LYS A 179 16.80 15.73 -9.37
N ALA A 180 15.67 15.85 -8.67
CA ALA A 180 15.04 17.13 -8.42
C ALA A 180 15.90 18.07 -7.56
N LEU A 181 16.47 17.56 -6.47
CA LEU A 181 17.28 18.34 -5.53
C LEU A 181 18.62 18.80 -6.11
N THR A 182 19.24 18.00 -7.00
CA THR A 182 20.48 18.41 -7.69
C THR A 182 20.26 19.62 -8.60
N GLY A 183 19.05 19.82 -9.13
CA GLY A 183 18.71 21.01 -9.94
C GLY A 183 18.62 22.32 -9.15
N LEU A 184 18.77 22.30 -7.83
CA LEU A 184 18.44 23.42 -6.94
C LEU A 184 19.64 24.25 -6.48
N GLY A 185 20.85 23.95 -6.95
CA GLY A 185 22.06 24.61 -6.45
C GLY A 185 22.35 24.32 -4.97
N LEU A 186 21.75 23.27 -4.41
CA LEU A 186 22.07 22.76 -3.08
C LEU A 186 23.44 22.05 -3.11
N THR A 187 24.15 22.13 -1.99
CA THR A 187 25.40 21.38 -1.80
C THR A 187 25.13 19.89 -1.72
N LYS A 188 26.15 19.07 -1.99
CA LYS A 188 26.07 17.61 -1.83
C LYS A 188 25.67 17.19 -0.40
N GLY A 189 26.10 17.94 0.61
CA GLY A 189 25.75 17.73 2.02
C GLY A 189 24.26 17.94 2.29
N GLU A 190 23.71 19.08 1.86
CA GLU A 190 22.28 19.42 2.03
C GLU A 190 21.37 18.41 1.33
N ILE A 191 21.71 18.00 0.11
CA ILE A 191 20.97 16.97 -0.62
C ILE A 191 21.01 15.64 0.13
N SER A 192 22.16 15.26 0.68
CA SER A 192 22.31 14.00 1.43
C SER A 192 21.52 14.01 2.73
N GLU A 193 21.50 15.14 3.44
CA GLU A 193 20.69 15.33 4.64
C GLU A 193 19.19 15.20 4.34
N LEU A 194 18.72 15.88 3.29
CA LEU A 194 17.31 15.80 2.85
C LEU A 194 16.91 14.38 2.45
N LEU A 195 17.76 13.69 1.68
CA LEU A 195 17.54 12.28 1.31
C LEU A 195 17.61 11.34 2.53
N GLY A 196 18.36 11.70 3.57
CA GLY A 196 18.40 10.97 4.85
C GLY A 196 17.08 11.02 5.62
N ARG A 197 16.30 12.09 5.45
CA ARG A 197 14.98 12.29 6.07
C ARG A 197 13.83 11.58 5.34
N VAL A 198 14.12 10.93 4.21
CA VAL A 198 13.11 10.20 3.42
C VAL A 198 12.76 8.88 4.10
N VAL A 199 11.47 8.68 4.37
CA VAL A 199 10.93 7.44 4.90
C VAL A 199 11.15 6.32 3.88
N ARG A 200 11.51 5.13 4.37
CA ARG A 200 11.68 3.92 3.54
C ARG A 200 10.58 2.91 3.83
N LEU A 201 10.26 2.09 2.82
CA LEU A 201 9.39 0.92 2.98
C LEU A 201 10.16 -0.29 3.46
N LYS A 202 11.42 -0.44 3.04
CA LYS A 202 12.26 -1.52 3.54
C LYS A 202 12.58 -1.27 5.01
N GLN A 203 12.09 -2.14 5.90
CA GLN A 203 12.56 -2.19 7.28
C GLN A 203 14.04 -2.59 7.30
N ARG A 204 14.82 -1.92 8.15
CA ARG A 204 16.16 -2.41 8.51
C ARG A 204 15.95 -3.70 9.31
N ARG A 205 16.77 -4.72 9.10
CA ARG A 205 16.74 -5.91 9.97
C ARG A 205 17.00 -5.41 11.40
N GLY A 206 16.08 -5.65 12.33
CA GLY A 206 16.23 -5.27 13.75
C GLY A 206 15.36 -4.11 14.25
N GLU A 207 14.39 -3.62 13.46
CA GLU A 207 13.33 -2.69 13.92
C GLU A 207 11.94 -3.34 13.84
#